data_AF-A0A8H6SUG3-F1
#
_entry.id   AF-A0A8H6SUG3-F1
#
_cell.length_a   1.000
_cell.length_b   1.000
_cell.length_c   1.000
_cell.angle_alpha   90.00
_cell.angle_beta   90.00
_cell.angle_gamma   90.00
#
_symmetry.space_group_name_H-M   'P 1'
#
loop_
_entity.id
_entity.type
_entity.pdbx_description
1 polymer ?
#
loop_
_entity_poly.entity_id
_entity_poly.type
_entity_poly.pdbx_seq_one_letter_code
_entity_poly.pdbx_strand_id
1 'polypeptide(L)'
;MQSDLQDRARKTKDYLNCYMKTRSASEHFWVNHQRFLRSRGYELRPRYHSDWVPSWTLPGATVGDNEDQFEDSYKPRVSLFISPLT
;
A
#
# COMPACT_ATOMS: atom_id res chain seq x y z
N MET A 1 23.12 -14.72 -15.01
CA MET A 1 22.06 -15.66 -14.57
C MET A 1 21.60 -15.41 -13.14
N GLN A 2 22.39 -15.66 -12.09
CA GLN A 2 21.94 -15.40 -10.71
C GLN A 2 21.77 -13.90 -10.39
N SER A 3 22.59 -13.04 -11.00
CA SER A 3 22.52 -11.58 -10.90
C SER A 3 21.21 -11.00 -11.45
N ASP A 4 20.76 -11.51 -12.60
CA ASP A 4 19.59 -10.98 -13.31
C ASP A 4 18.28 -11.30 -12.59
N LEU A 5 18.24 -12.44 -11.89
CA LEU A 5 17.12 -12.82 -11.03
C LEU A 5 17.04 -11.94 -9.78
N GLN A 6 18.19 -11.63 -9.16
CA GLN A 6 18.25 -10.76 -7.99
C GLN A 6 17.88 -9.31 -8.34
N ASP A 7 18.30 -8.81 -9.50
CA ASP A 7 17.94 -7.47 -9.98
C ASP A 7 16.45 -7.35 -10.33
N ARG A 8 15.87 -8.38 -10.94
CA ARG A 8 14.41 -8.43 -11.17
C ARG A 8 13.63 -8.45 -9.86
N ALA A 9 14.06 -9.24 -8.88
CA ALA A 9 13.46 -9.31 -7.56
C ALA A 9 13.55 -7.99 -6.79
N ARG A 10 14.69 -7.29 -6.90
CA ARG A 10 14.87 -5.94 -6.35
C ARG A 10 13.89 -4.96 -7.00
N LYS A 11 13.83 -4.95 -8.33
CA LYS A 11 12.94 -4.06 -9.09
C LYS A 11 11.46 -4.32 -8.83
N THR A 12 11.02 -5.56 -8.66
CA THR A 12 9.64 -5.87 -8.27
C THR A 12 9.35 -5.44 -6.84
N LYS A 13 10.29 -5.62 -5.91
CA LYS A 13 10.13 -5.12 -4.54
C LYS A 13 10.03 -3.60 -4.49
N ASP A 14 10.86 -2.90 -5.25
CA ASP A 14 10.81 -1.44 -5.35
C ASP A 14 9.49 -0.97 -5.98
N TYR A 15 9.01 -1.67 -7.02
CA TYR A 15 7.71 -1.41 -7.64
C TYR A 15 6.52 -1.68 -6.71
N LEU A 16 6.56 -2.78 -5.95
CA LEU A 16 5.54 -3.09 -4.97
C LEU A 16 5.54 -2.07 -3.83
N ASN A 17 6.71 -1.69 -3.32
CA ASN A 17 6.84 -0.70 -2.25
C ASN A 17 6.35 0.69 -2.70
N CYS A 18 6.65 1.11 -3.94
CA CYS A 18 6.10 2.37 -4.46
C CYS A 18 4.58 2.29 -4.66
N TYR A 19 4.05 1.13 -5.06
CA TYR A 19 2.62 0.91 -5.24
C TYR A 19 1.87 0.84 -3.89
N MET A 20 2.42 0.18 -2.86
CA MET A 20 1.85 0.14 -1.51
C MET A 20 1.71 1.53 -0.89
N LYS A 21 2.63 2.43 -1.22
CA LYS A 21 2.62 3.83 -0.79
C LYS A 21 1.68 4.72 -1.60
N THR A 22 1.30 4.30 -2.82
CA THR A 22 0.49 5.10 -3.73
C THR A 22 -1.01 4.81 -3.53
N ARG A 23 -1.81 5.85 -3.33
CA ARG A 23 -3.28 5.71 -3.23
C ARG A 23 -3.87 5.42 -4.62
N SER A 24 -4.80 4.46 -4.71
CA SER A 24 -5.56 4.16 -5.92
C SER A 24 -6.58 5.27 -6.25
N ALA A 25 -7.12 5.27 -7.48
CA ALA A 25 -8.13 6.24 -7.90
C ALA A 25 -9.39 6.19 -7.02
N SER A 26 -9.81 5.00 -6.61
CA SER A 26 -10.94 4.81 -5.68
C SER A 26 -10.66 5.39 -4.30
N GLU A 27 -9.42 5.31 -3.81
CA GLU A 27 -9.05 5.92 -2.54
C GLU A 27 -9.05 7.45 -2.60
N HIS A 28 -8.60 8.03 -3.71
CA HIS A 28 -8.69 9.47 -3.93
C HIS A 28 -10.15 9.96 -3.92
N PHE A 29 -11.09 9.18 -4.46
CA PHE A 29 -12.51 9.47 -4.35
C PHE A 29 -12.94 9.59 -2.88
N TRP A 30 -12.58 8.62 -2.03
CA TRP A 30 -12.94 8.67 -0.60
C TRP A 30 -12.23 9.77 0.18
N VAL A 31 -10.96 10.06 -0.13
CA VAL A 31 -10.21 11.19 0.47
C VAL A 31 -10.92 12.52 0.20
N ASN A 32 -11.42 12.73 -1.01
CA ASN A 32 -12.16 13.95 -1.36
C ASN A 32 -13.51 14.05 -0.64
N HIS A 33 -14.17 12.92 -0.37
CA HIS A 33 -15.45 12.88 0.32
C HIS A 33 -15.33 12.89 1.85
N GLN A 34 -14.14 12.68 2.40
CA GLN A 34 -13.90 12.59 3.84
C GLN A 34 -14.41 13.83 4.60
N ARG A 35 -14.17 15.04 4.09
CA ARG A 35 -14.64 16.29 4.73
C ARG A 35 -16.16 16.37 4.82
N PHE A 36 -16.85 15.92 3.78
CA PHE A 36 -18.31 15.91 3.70
C PHE A 36 -18.92 14.84 4.62
N LEU A 37 -18.30 13.66 4.69
CA LEU A 37 -18.75 12.62 5.60
C LEU A 37 -18.52 13.04 7.07
N ARG A 38 -17.38 13.68 7.36
CA ARG A 38 -17.06 14.20 8.68
C ARG A 38 -18.04 15.28 9.14
N SER A 39 -18.47 16.18 8.26
CA SER A 39 -19.47 17.19 8.61
C SER A 39 -20.84 16.59 8.93
N ARG A 40 -21.11 15.35 8.51
CA ARG A 40 -22.31 14.57 8.84
C ARG A 40 -22.13 13.64 10.03
N GLY A 41 -21.00 13.70 10.73
CA GLY A 41 -20.69 12.86 11.88
C GLY A 41 -20.16 11.46 11.54
N TYR A 42 -19.81 11.20 10.27
CA TYR A 42 -19.16 9.96 9.86
C TYR A 42 -17.64 10.15 9.80
N GLU A 43 -16.90 9.32 10.52
CA GLU A 43 -15.44 9.32 10.48
C GLU A 43 -14.92 8.13 9.67
N LEU A 44 -14.16 8.43 8.62
CA LEU A 44 -13.52 7.40 7.79
C LEU A 44 -12.21 6.92 8.44
N ARG A 45 -11.81 5.69 8.06
CA ARG A 45 -10.53 5.09 8.47
C ARG A 45 -9.34 6.03 8.15
N PRO A 46 -8.29 6.08 8.99
CA PRO A 46 -7.11 6.94 8.81
C PRO A 46 -6.53 6.94 7.40
N ARG A 47 -6.54 5.80 6.71
CA ARG A 47 -6.06 5.66 5.31
C ARG A 47 -6.70 6.64 4.31
N TYR A 48 -7.95 7.04 4.54
CA TYR A 48 -8.68 7.98 3.68
C TYR A 48 -8.52 9.44 4.12
N HIS A 49 -7.68 9.74 5.10
CA HIS A 49 -7.36 11.12 5.45
C HIS A 49 -6.33 11.68 4.46
N SER A 50 -6.45 12.96 4.15
CA SER A 50 -5.57 13.63 3.17
C SER A 50 -4.09 13.56 3.57
N ASP A 51 -3.83 13.60 4.87
CA ASP A 51 -2.55 13.58 5.57
C ASP A 51 -2.11 12.17 6.00
N TRP A 52 -2.79 11.12 5.53
CA TRP A 52 -2.41 9.75 5.88
C TRP A 52 -0.96 9.43 5.50
N VAL A 53 -0.20 8.97 6.50
CA VAL A 53 1.14 8.41 6.36
C VAL A 53 1.04 6.92 6.68
N PRO A 54 1.63 6.03 5.86
CA PRO A 54 1.57 4.60 6.11
C PRO A 54 2.23 4.23 7.43
N SER A 55 1.56 3.41 8.24
CA SER A 55 1.99 3.10 9.61
C SER A 55 3.37 2.43 9.69
N TRP A 56 3.73 1.63 8.68
CA TRP A 56 5.03 0.97 8.56
C TRP A 56 6.19 1.92 8.20
N THR A 57 5.91 3.20 7.94
CA THR A 57 6.95 4.22 7.68
C THR A 57 7.26 5.10 8.89
N LEU A 58 6.53 4.92 10.00
CA LEU A 58 6.69 5.73 11.20
C LEU A 58 7.91 5.26 12.03
N PRO A 59 8.61 6.20 12.71
CA PRO A 59 9.71 5.86 13.62
C PRO A 59 9.15 5.08 14.81
N GLY A 60 9.31 3.76 14.79
CA GLY A 60 8.72 2.83 15.75
C GLY A 60 8.24 1.52 15.12
N ALA A 61 8.03 1.48 13.80
CA ALA A 61 7.90 0.23 13.07
C ALA A 61 9.23 -0.54 13.19
N THR A 62 9.20 -1.74 13.75
CA THR A 62 10.40 -2.56 13.91
C THR A 62 10.86 -3.05 12.55
N VAL A 63 12.18 -3.25 12.37
CA VAL A 63 12.81 -3.67 11.10
C VAL A 63 12.30 -5.06 10.61
N GLY A 64 11.49 -5.75 11.42
CA GLY A 64 10.83 -7.02 11.07
C GLY A 64 9.31 -6.93 10.92
N ASP A 65 8.69 -5.78 11.13
CA ASP A 65 7.25 -5.61 10.91
C ASP A 65 6.99 -5.60 9.42
N ASN A 66 6.45 -6.71 8.92
CA ASN A 66 5.97 -6.77 7.55
C ASN A 66 4.85 -5.72 7.40
N GLU A 67 4.89 -4.94 6.31
CA GLU A 67 3.81 -4.01 5.91
C GLU A 67 2.42 -4.65 6.00
N ASP A 68 2.39 -5.97 5.84
CA ASP A 68 1.23 -6.81 5.88
C ASP A 68 0.52 -6.91 7.24
N GLN A 69 1.20 -6.53 8.33
CA GLN A 69 0.68 -6.58 9.69
C GLN A 69 -0.15 -5.35 10.06
N PHE A 70 -0.02 -4.26 9.29
CA PHE A 70 -0.73 -3.02 9.59
C PHE A 70 -2.13 -3.00 8.97
N GLU A 71 -3.11 -2.57 9.76
CA GLU A 71 -4.53 -2.51 9.37
C GLU A 71 -4.76 -1.59 8.14
N ASP A 72 -3.91 -0.57 8.00
CA ASP A 72 -3.92 0.39 6.91
C ASP A 72 -3.17 -0.09 5.66
N SER A 73 -2.68 -1.33 5.62
CA SER A 73 -2.06 -1.91 4.44
C SER A 73 -3.09 -2.28 3.37
N TYR A 74 -2.83 -1.88 2.11
CA TYR A 74 -3.66 -2.27 0.98
C TYR A 74 -3.04 -3.48 0.34
N LYS A 75 -3.80 -4.57 0.34
CA LYS A 75 -3.43 -5.79 -0.35
C LYS A 75 -3.98 -5.68 -1.75
N PRO A 76 -3.21 -5.23 -2.77
CA PRO A 76 -3.69 -5.42 -4.12
C PRO A 76 -3.91 -6.90 -4.30
N ARG A 77 -5.01 -7.22 -4.96
CA ARG A 77 -5.25 -8.58 -5.42
C ARG A 77 -4.32 -8.83 -6.63
N VAL A 78 -3.01 -8.83 -6.40
CA VAL A 78 -2.03 -9.30 -7.39
C VAL A 78 -2.23 -10.81 -7.50
N SER A 79 -2.97 -11.26 -8.51
CA SER A 79 -2.89 -12.67 -8.87
C SER A 79 -1.47 -12.89 -9.37
N LEU A 80 -0.65 -13.58 -8.59
CA LEU A 80 0.62 -14.13 -9.06
C LEU A 80 0.34 -15.26 -10.06
N PHE A 81 -0.26 -14.93 -11.21
CA PHE A 81 -0.23 -15.78 -12.40
C PHE A 81 1.07 -15.48 -13.13
N ILE A 82 2.18 -15.95 -12.56
CA ILE A 82 3.31 -16.36 -13.40
C ILE A 82 3.07 -17.86 -13.62
N SER A 83 2.22 -18.18 -14.59
CA SER A 83 2.23 -19.53 -15.14
C SER A 83 3.57 -19.69 -15.88
N PRO A 84 4.39 -20.70 -15.55
CA PRO A 84 5.54 -21.02 -16.38
C PRO A 84 5.02 -21.43 -17.76
N LEU A 85 5.59 -20.86 -18.83
CA LEU A 85 5.40 -21.35 -20.18
C LEU A 85 6.03 -22.75 -20.25
N THR A 86 5.20 -23.77 -20.45
CA THR A 86 5.62 -25.13 -20.83
C THR A 86 5.92 -25.17 -22.31
#